data_AF-B0WQ45-F1
#
_entry.id   AF-B0WQ45-F1
#
_cell.length_a   1.000
_cell.length_b   1.000
_cell.length_c   1.000
_cell.angle_alpha   90.00
_cell.angle_beta   90.00
_cell.angle_gamma   90.00
#
_symmetry.space_group_name_H-M   'P 1'
#
loop_
_entity.id
_entity.type
_entity.pdbx_description
1 polymer ?
#
loop_
_entity_poly.entity_id
_entity_poly.type
_entity_poly.pdbx_seq_one_letter_code
_entity_poly.pdbx_strand_id
1 'polypeptide(L)' 'MALKQVATPTVVKKILRFKQENPGMFAWEIRDQLLAQRICDPNTIPSVSSVNRILRNGGLWTDDMTSNACNPSSTL' A
#
# COMPACT_ATOMS: atom_id res chain seq x y z
N MET A 1 15.58 13.94 -15.00
CA MET A 1 15.70 13.92 -13.51
C MET A 1 14.42 13.29 -12.97
N ALA A 2 14.45 11.99 -12.64
CA ALA A 2 13.26 11.23 -12.24
C ALA A 2 13.08 11.17 -10.71
N LEU A 3 11.85 11.47 -10.30
CA LEU A 3 11.12 11.14 -9.06
C LEU A 3 11.73 11.50 -7.67
N LYS A 4 11.34 12.70 -7.22
CA LYS A 4 11.23 13.06 -5.80
C LYS A 4 9.98 12.43 -5.18
N GLN A 5 10.02 11.13 -4.87
CA GLN A 5 9.07 10.45 -3.98
C GLN A 5 9.78 9.31 -3.22
N VAL A 6 10.79 9.65 -2.41
CA VAL A 6 11.68 8.63 -1.79
C VAL A 6 11.21 8.19 -0.38
N ALA A 7 10.06 8.67 0.10
CA ALA A 7 9.57 8.30 1.45
C ALA A 7 8.45 7.24 1.45
N THR A 8 7.46 7.34 0.56
CA THR A 8 6.25 6.49 0.62
C THR A 8 6.32 5.10 -0.06
N PRO A 9 7.15 4.83 -1.11
CA PRO A 9 7.10 3.54 -1.79
C PRO A 9 7.66 2.40 -0.92
N THR A 10 8.62 2.69 -0.04
CA THR A 10 9.22 1.70 0.87
C THR A 10 8.18 1.13 1.84
N VAL A 11 7.29 1.98 2.35
CA VAL A 11 6.21 1.60 3.27
C VAL A 11 5.21 0.68 2.57
N VAL A 12 4.76 1.07 1.38
CA VAL A 12 3.85 0.26 0.55
C VAL A 12 4.45 -1.11 0.23
N LYS A 13 5.71 -1.15 -0.18
CA LYS A 13 6.42 -2.40 -0.47
C LYS A 13 6.54 -3.30 0.77
N LYS A 14 6.81 -2.72 1.94
CA LYS A 14 6.82 -3.44 3.22
C LYS A 14 5.44 -3.99 3.60
N ILE A 15 4.37 -3.20 3.44
CA ILE A 15 2.98 -3.63 3.68
C ILE A 15 2.63 -4.87 2.86
N LEU A 16 2.90 -4.83 1.56
CA LEU A 16 2.63 -5.95 0.64
C LEU A 16 3.45 -7.18 1.01
N ARG A 17 4.73 -6.98 1.35
CA ARG A 17 5.62 -8.06 1.78
C ARG A 17 5.14 -8.74 3.06
N PHE A 18 4.73 -7.98 4.09
CA PHE A 18 4.19 -8.59 5.31
C PHE A 18 2.94 -9.42 5.06
N LYS A 19 2.03 -8.95 4.20
CA LYS A 19 0.83 -9.70 3.82
C LYS A 19 1.15 -10.92 2.95
N GLN A 20 2.18 -10.83 2.11
CA GLN A 20 2.63 -11.94 1.27
C GLN A 20 3.30 -13.04 2.10
N GLU A 21 4.14 -12.66 3.07
CA GLU A 21 4.78 -13.60 4.00
C GLU A 21 3.74 -14.22 4.95
N ASN A 22 2.71 -13.46 5.36
CA ASN A 22 1.65 -13.91 6.26
C ASN A 22 0.26 -13.41 5.79
N PRO A 23 -0.47 -14.16 4.95
CA PRO A 23 -1.78 -13.72 4.46
C PRO A 23 -2.84 -13.63 5.55
N GLY A 24 -2.64 -14.31 6.69
CA GLY A 24 -3.48 -14.20 7.89
C GLY A 24 -3.31 -12.88 8.67
N MET A 25 -2.21 -12.14 8.44
CA MET A 25 -1.90 -10.91 9.18
C MET A 25 -2.87 -9.79 8.81
N PHE A 26 -3.47 -9.14 9.80
CA PHE A 26 -4.44 -8.06 9.59
C PHE A 26 -3.78 -6.71 9.30
N ALA A 27 -4.55 -5.79 8.70
CA ALA A 27 -4.04 -4.45 8.35
C ALA A 27 -3.56 -3.64 9.57
N TRP A 28 -4.18 -3.83 10.74
CA TRP A 28 -3.73 -3.20 11.98
C TRP A 28 -2.43 -3.84 12.50
N GLU A 29 -2.23 -5.14 12.32
CA GLU A 29 -0.97 -5.81 12.69
C GLU A 29 0.18 -5.36 11.80
N ILE A 30 -0.07 -5.21 10.50
CA ILE A 30 0.91 -4.65 9.57
C ILE A 30 1.29 -3.23 9.99
N ARG A 31 0.33 -2.42 10.46
CA ARG A 31 0.60 -1.09 11.02
C ARG A 31 1.54 -1.16 12.22
N ASP A 32 1.28 -2.07 13.14
CA ASP A 32 2.08 -2.24 14.35
C ASP A 32 3.50 -2.72 14.02
N GLN A 33 3.64 -3.64 13.08
CA GLN A 33 4.93 -4.13 12.59
C GLN A 33 5.77 -3.03 11.92
N LEU A 34 5.14 -2.11 11.18
CA LEU A 34 5.82 -0.95 10.60
C LEU A 34 6.35 0.00 11.67
N LEU A 35 5.61 0.21 12.76
CA LEU A 35 6.05 1.01 13.92
C LEU A 35 7.17 0.30 14.68
N ALA A 36 7.02 -1.01 14.93
CA ALA A 36 7.99 -1.84 15.64
C ALA A 36 9.35 -1.86 14.92
N GLN A 37 9.34 -1.96 13.59
CA GLN A 37 10.54 -1.92 12.76
C GLN A 37 11.06 -0.50 12.49
N ARG A 38 10.43 0.53 13.05
CA ARG A 38 10.77 1.95 12.84
C ARG A 38 10.82 2.34 11.35
N ILE A 39 9.99 1.69 10.54
CA ILE A 39 9.86 1.98 9.11
C ILE A 39 9.03 3.26 8.92
N CYS A 40 8.06 3.47 9.80
CA CYS A 40 7.27 4.69 9.88
C CYS A 40 7.20 5.19 11.32
N ASP A 41 7.08 6.50 11.46
CA ASP A 41 6.76 7.19 12.69
C ASP A 41 5.24 7.20 12.91
N PRO A 42 4.75 7.37 14.15
CA PRO A 42 3.31 7.51 14.41
C PRO A 42 2.63 8.65 13.64
N ASN A 43 3.39 9.64 13.16
CA ASN A 43 2.90 10.73 12.32
C ASN A 43 2.94 10.39 10.82
N THR A 44 3.72 9.40 10.39
CA THR A 44 3.89 9.00 8.98
C THR A 44 3.28 7.63 8.66
N ILE A 45 2.85 6.91 9.70
CA ILE A 45 2.18 5.62 9.60
C ILE A 45 0.81 5.77 8.90
N PRO A 46 0.51 4.99 7.85
CA PRO A 46 -0.78 5.04 7.21
C PRO A 46 -1.89 4.45 8.12
N SER A 47 -3.09 5.02 8.01
CA SER A 47 -4.29 4.48 8.67
C SER A 47 -4.61 3.06 8.19
N VAL A 48 -5.32 2.28 9.03
CA VAL A 48 -5.74 0.90 8.71
C VAL A 48 -6.50 0.83 7.38
N SER A 49 -7.36 1.80 7.09
CA SER A 49 -8.09 1.91 5.82
C SER A 49 -7.15 2.11 4.63
N SER A 50 -6.11 2.95 4.77
CA SER A 50 -5.09 3.16 3.75
C SER A 50 -4.28 1.89 3.50
N VAL A 51 -3.91 1.17 4.56
CA VAL A 51 -3.25 -0.14 4.45
C VAL A 51 -4.14 -1.11 3.66
N ASN A 52 -5.43 -1.21 3.98
CA ASN A 52 -6.37 -2.06 3.25
C ASN A 52 -6.49 -1.68 1.77
N ARG A 53 -6.50 -0.38 1.46
CA ARG A 53 -6.50 0.12 0.08
C ARG A 53 -5.22 -0.29 -0.64
N ILE A 54 -4.06 -0.19 0.01
CA ILE A 54 -2.77 -0.63 -0.54
C ILE A 54 -2.77 -2.14 -0.79
N LEU A 55 -3.28 -2.95 0.16
CA LEU A 55 -3.36 -4.41 0.01
C LEU A 55 -4.22 -4.82 -1.18
N ARG A 56 -5.39 -4.18 -1.35
CA ARG A 56 -6.31 -4.44 -2.47
C ARG A 56 -5.76 -3.96 -3.79
N ASN A 57 -5.07 -2.84 -3.75
CA ASN A 57 -4.56 -2.15 -4.93
C ASN A 57 -3.10 -2.53 -5.22
N GLY A 58 -2.55 -3.54 -4.53
CA GLY A 58 -1.12 -3.89 -4.47
C GLY A 58 -0.44 -4.20 -5.81
N GLY A 59 -1.21 -4.48 -6.85
CA GLY A 59 -0.71 -4.62 -8.22
C GLY A 59 -0.49 -3.28 -8.95
N LEU A 60 -1.15 -2.19 -8.54
CA LEU A 60 -1.14 -0.89 -9.23
C LEU A 60 -0.03 0.07 -8.71
N TRP A 61 0.63 -0.25 -7.59
CA TRP A 61 1.70 0.60 -7.02
C TRP A 61 3.09 0.21 -7.52
N THR A 62 3.18 -0.86 -8.31
CA THR A 62 4.43 -1.30 -8.93
C THR A 62 4.34 -0.90 -10.40
N ASP A 63 5.07 0.16 -10.72
CA ASP A 63 5.34 0.65 -12.07
C ASP A 63 4.25 1.51 -12.74
N ASP A 64 4.75 2.56 -13.40
CA ASP A 64 4.06 3.57 -14.17
C ASP A 64 3.23 2.95 -15.33
N MET A 65 2.16 3.64 -15.74
CA MET A 65 1.49 3.51 -17.06
C MET A 65 0.83 2.17 -17.45
N THR A 66 -0.46 2.01 -17.11
CA THR A 66 -1.47 1.57 -18.10
C THR A 66 -2.81 2.19 -17.74
N SER A 67 -3.16 3.18 -18.54
CA SER A 67 -4.51 3.73 -18.69
C SER A 67 -5.54 2.61 -18.91
N ASN A 68 -6.78 2.91 -18.49
CA ASN A 68 -8.03 2.24 -18.84
C ASN A 68 -8.52 1.11 -17.92
N ALA A 69 -9.11 1.50 -16.80
CA ALA A 69 -10.30 0.82 -16.28
C ALA A 69 -11.28 1.81 -15.61
N CYS A 70 -11.54 2.94 -16.27
CA CYS A 70 -12.90 3.48 -16.30
C CYS A 70 -13.53 2.80 -17.52
N ASN A 71 -14.64 2.06 -17.45
CA ASN A 71 -15.99 2.54 -17.18
C ASN A 71 -16.88 1.41 -16.61
N PRO A 72 -17.67 1.65 -15.56
CA PRO A 72 -18.97 1.02 -15.41
C PRO A 72 -20.07 2.09 -15.57
N SER A 73 -20.38 2.42 -16.81
CA SER A 73 -21.61 3.14 -17.21
C SER A 73 -21.99 2.56 -18.57
N SER A 74 -23.20 2.12 -18.87
CA SER A 74 -24.48 2.06 -18.16
C SER A 74 -25.27 0.94 -18.87
N THR A 75 -26.00 0.09 -18.15
CA THR A 75 -27.47 0.07 -18.19
C THR A 75 -28.07 -0.02 -19.60
N LEU A 76 -28.63 -1.21 -19.87
CA LEU A 76 -29.49 -1.68 -20.97
C LEU A 76 -28.82 -2.07 -22.29
#